data_AF-A0A9E1IT29-F1
#
_entry.id   AF-A0A9E1IT29-F1
#
_cell.length_a   1.000
_cell.length_b   1.000
_cell.length_c   1.000
_cell.angle_alpha   90.00
_cell.angle_beta   90.00
_cell.angle_gamma   90.00
#
_symmetry.space_group_name_H-M   'P 1'
#
loop_
_entity.id
_entity.type
_entity.pdbx_description
1 polymer ?
#
loop_
_entity_poly.entity_id
_entity_poly.type
_entity_poly.pdbx_seq_one_letter_code
_entity_poly.pdbx_strand_id
1 'polypeptide(L)'
;MPSENEKNLLFAVIRDWDAVRFAQMIFRASQVLDDLYDQDHEVPKEKIVKTFWEVLVEIPSNPFYLRNIATLTPLLQGMMLDWIDSCTLERSGSEHEQNVAFVLRDSVSALAIHCAYLVNGYDWMVDVSPDIRRLIFNESVEEYRKELDR
;
A
#
# COMPACT_ATOMS: atom_id res chain seq x y z
N MET A 1 13.53 5.84 -3.39
CA MET A 1 12.53 6.10 -4.47
C MET A 1 12.21 4.74 -5.07
N PRO A 2 10.96 4.46 -5.47
CA PRO A 2 10.67 3.27 -6.25
C PRO A 2 11.65 3.20 -7.41
N SER A 3 12.15 2.01 -7.73
CA SER A 3 12.99 1.87 -8.92
C SER A 3 12.23 2.43 -10.14
N GLU A 4 12.94 2.94 -11.14
CA GLU A 4 12.29 3.43 -12.37
C GLU A 4 11.44 2.32 -13.01
N ASN A 5 11.81 1.06 -12.77
CA ASN A 5 11.04 -0.12 -13.15
C ASN A 5 9.70 -0.20 -12.40
N GLU A 6 9.65 -0.02 -11.08
CA GLU A 6 8.38 -0.04 -10.32
C GLU A 6 7.41 1.06 -10.76
N LYS A 7 7.92 2.27 -11.07
CA LYS A 7 7.12 3.35 -11.66
C LYS A 7 6.48 2.93 -12.98
N ASN A 8 7.28 2.36 -13.86
CA ASN A 8 6.81 1.94 -15.18
C ASN A 8 5.83 0.77 -15.09
N LEU A 9 6.01 -0.14 -14.14
CA LEU A 9 5.09 -1.24 -13.91
C LEU A 9 3.76 -0.75 -13.33
N LEU A 10 3.76 0.15 -12.33
CA LEU A 10 2.53 0.77 -11.82
C LEU A 10 1.82 1.58 -12.91
N PHE A 11 2.57 2.27 -13.77
CA PHE A 11 1.98 2.97 -14.91
C PHE A 11 1.35 2.03 -15.92
N ALA A 12 1.95 0.86 -16.19
CA ALA A 12 1.40 -0.12 -17.11
C ALA A 12 0.00 -0.59 -16.71
N VAL A 13 -0.28 -0.68 -15.41
CA VAL A 13 -1.55 -1.15 -14.85
C VAL A 13 -2.54 -0.03 -14.46
N ILE A 14 -2.08 1.19 -14.14
CA ILE A 14 -2.96 2.32 -13.77
C ILE A 14 -3.24 3.26 -14.96
N ARG A 15 -2.25 3.53 -15.80
CA ARG A 15 -2.32 4.40 -17.00
C ARG A 15 -2.67 5.87 -16.76
N ASP A 16 -2.44 6.38 -15.55
CA ASP A 16 -2.57 7.80 -15.20
C ASP A 16 -1.43 8.20 -14.26
N TRP A 17 -0.66 9.22 -14.62
CA TRP A 17 0.53 9.61 -13.87
C TRP A 17 0.21 10.24 -12.50
N ASP A 18 -0.91 10.96 -12.38
CA ASP A 18 -1.32 11.51 -11.09
C ASP A 18 -1.73 10.38 -10.13
N ALA A 19 -2.45 9.38 -10.64
CA ALA A 19 -2.83 8.18 -9.91
C ALA A 19 -1.62 7.34 -9.49
N VAL A 20 -0.65 7.14 -10.39
CA VAL A 20 0.62 6.47 -10.07
C VAL A 20 1.36 7.24 -8.98
N ARG A 21 1.49 8.56 -9.10
CA ARG A 21 2.15 9.39 -8.08
C ARG A 21 1.44 9.29 -6.73
N PHE A 22 0.10 9.31 -6.72
CA PHE A 22 -0.70 9.11 -5.52
C PHE A 22 -0.42 7.75 -4.88
N ALA A 23 -0.57 6.65 -5.62
CA ALA A 23 -0.34 5.29 -5.12
C ALA A 23 1.08 5.12 -4.56
N GLN A 24 2.07 5.72 -5.20
CA GLN A 24 3.45 5.69 -4.74
C GLN A 24 3.71 6.48 -3.45
N MET A 25 3.03 7.61 -3.26
CA MET A 25 3.12 8.35 -1.99
C MET A 25 2.50 7.53 -0.85
N ILE A 26 1.38 6.86 -1.11
CA ILE A 26 0.75 5.97 -0.13
C ILE A 26 1.67 4.78 0.21
N PHE A 27 2.21 4.08 -0.79
CA PHE A 27 3.12 2.96 -0.57
C PHE A 27 4.38 3.37 0.19
N ARG A 28 4.96 4.53 -0.11
CA ARG A 28 6.10 5.03 0.68
C ARG A 28 5.72 5.36 2.12
N ALA A 29 4.54 5.95 2.31
CA ALA A 29 4.05 6.28 3.63
C ALA A 29 3.78 5.03 4.47
N SER A 30 3.24 3.95 3.88
CA SER A 30 3.05 2.68 4.58
C SER A 30 4.38 2.06 4.99
N GLN A 31 5.38 2.00 4.09
CA GLN A 31 6.71 1.49 4.44
C GLN A 31 7.37 2.27 5.58
N VAL A 32 7.25 3.60 5.57
CA VAL A 32 7.81 4.43 6.66
C VAL A 32 7.03 4.24 7.96
N LEU A 33 5.71 4.02 7.88
CA LEU A 33 4.91 3.69 9.04
C LEU A 33 5.35 2.34 9.64
N ASP A 34 5.55 1.31 8.82
CA ASP A 34 6.05 0.00 9.24
C ASP A 34 7.41 0.15 9.94
N ASP A 35 8.41 0.74 9.25
CA ASP A 35 9.76 0.95 9.79
C ASP A 35 9.73 1.65 11.18
N LEU A 36 8.86 2.66 11.33
CA LEU A 36 8.75 3.43 12.58
C LEU A 36 7.98 2.68 13.68
N TYR A 37 6.99 1.89 13.31
CA TYR A 37 6.13 1.17 14.24
C TYR A 37 6.82 -0.08 14.78
N ASP A 38 7.46 -0.85 13.91
CA ASP A 38 8.14 -2.10 14.27
C ASP A 38 9.52 -1.86 14.91
N GLN A 39 10.10 -0.67 14.71
CA GLN A 39 11.39 -0.25 15.28
C GLN A 39 12.56 -1.19 14.94
N ASP A 40 12.44 -1.93 13.84
CA ASP A 40 13.40 -2.90 13.36
C ASP A 40 14.38 -2.30 12.34
N HIS A 41 14.06 -1.11 11.79
CA HIS A 41 14.88 -0.37 10.85
C HIS A 41 15.09 1.09 11.28
N GLU A 42 16.30 1.62 11.06
CA GLU A 42 16.56 3.04 11.27
C GLU A 42 15.97 3.88 10.12
N VAL A 43 15.08 4.82 10.46
CA VAL A 43 14.47 5.75 9.50
C VAL A 43 15.17 7.11 9.57
N PRO A 44 15.84 7.57 8.50
CA PRO A 44 16.46 8.90 8.49
C PRO A 44 15.43 10.01 8.75
N LYS A 45 15.81 11.03 9.53
CA LYS A 45 14.92 12.15 9.89
C LYS A 45 14.34 12.85 8.66
N GLU A 46 15.13 12.96 7.60
CA GLU A 46 14.72 13.56 6.34
C GLU A 46 13.63 12.72 5.64
N LYS A 47 13.70 11.38 5.74
CA LYS A 47 12.68 10.45 5.22
C LYS A 47 11.37 10.62 6.00
N ILE A 48 11.45 10.78 7.32
CA ILE A 48 10.29 11.05 8.19
C ILE A 48 9.62 12.36 7.77
N VAL A 49 10.37 13.48 7.77
CA VAL A 49 9.82 14.81 7.43
C VAL A 49 9.22 14.82 6.03
N LYS A 50 9.89 14.20 5.05
CA LYS A 50 9.37 14.08 3.69
C LYS A 50 8.07 13.28 3.63
N THR A 51 7.95 12.19 4.39
CA THR A 51 6.73 11.38 4.42
C THR A 51 5.56 12.16 4.98
N PHE A 52 5.76 12.90 6.09
CA PHE A 52 4.72 13.79 6.63
C PHE A 52 4.35 14.90 5.65
N TRP A 53 5.32 15.47 4.92
CA TRP A 53 5.02 16.42 3.84
C TRP A 53 4.18 15.80 2.73
N GLU A 54 4.51 14.57 2.29
CA GLU A 54 3.74 13.86 1.28
C GLU A 54 2.29 13.61 1.74
N VAL A 55 2.10 13.16 2.98
CA VAL A 55 0.77 12.87 3.55
C VAL A 55 -0.06 14.13 3.78
N LEU A 56 0.53 15.21 4.30
CA LEU A 56 -0.22 16.41 4.68
C LEU A 56 -0.40 17.41 3.54
N VAL A 57 0.50 17.39 2.53
CA VAL A 57 0.54 18.42 1.49
C VAL A 57 0.38 17.81 0.09
N GLU A 58 1.24 16.85 -0.28
CA GLU A 58 1.29 16.37 -1.67
C GLU A 58 0.10 15.46 -2.03
N ILE A 59 -0.32 14.57 -1.14
CA ILE A 59 -1.48 13.70 -1.35
C ILE A 59 -2.77 14.54 -1.46
N PRO A 60 -3.09 15.44 -0.51
CA PRO A 60 -4.27 16.31 -0.63
C PRO A 60 -4.23 17.25 -1.84
N SER A 61 -3.04 17.57 -2.37
CA SER A 61 -2.88 18.42 -3.56
C SER A 61 -2.81 17.63 -4.87
N ASN A 62 -2.81 16.30 -4.83
CA ASN A 62 -2.70 15.47 -6.02
C ASN A 62 -3.99 15.55 -6.87
N PRO A 63 -3.92 15.84 -8.18
CA PRO A 63 -5.12 16.01 -9.01
C PRO A 63 -6.00 14.74 -9.11
N PHE A 64 -5.41 13.54 -9.03
CA PHE A 64 -6.14 12.28 -9.01
C PHE A 64 -6.86 12.05 -7.68
N TYR A 65 -6.19 12.38 -6.58
CA TYR A 65 -6.81 12.32 -5.27
C TYR A 65 -7.99 13.29 -5.16
N LEU A 66 -7.79 14.55 -5.55
CA LEU A 66 -8.82 15.59 -5.48
C LEU A 66 -10.08 15.24 -6.26
N ARG A 67 -9.94 14.70 -7.48
CA ARG A 67 -11.11 14.32 -8.31
C ARG A 67 -11.83 13.06 -7.83
N ASN A 68 -11.19 12.23 -6.99
CA ASN A 68 -11.73 10.94 -6.53
C ASN A 68 -11.84 10.83 -5.00
N ILE A 69 -11.72 11.94 -4.26
CA ILE A 69 -11.61 11.94 -2.78
C ILE A 69 -12.76 11.22 -2.08
N ALA A 70 -13.98 11.32 -2.61
CA ALA A 70 -15.17 10.68 -2.07
C ALA A 70 -15.09 9.14 -2.10
N THR A 71 -14.33 8.58 -3.04
CA THR A 71 -14.08 7.13 -3.16
C THR A 71 -12.78 6.74 -2.47
N LEU A 72 -11.72 7.52 -2.63
CA LEU A 72 -10.39 7.16 -2.11
C LEU A 72 -10.29 7.28 -0.59
N THR A 73 -10.96 8.26 0.03
CA THR A 73 -10.92 8.44 1.49
C THR A 73 -11.39 7.20 2.26
N PRO A 74 -12.58 6.64 2.00
CA PRO A 74 -13.01 5.42 2.68
C PRO A 74 -12.13 4.19 2.37
N LEU A 75 -11.53 4.11 1.19
CA LEU A 75 -10.55 3.05 0.88
C LEU A 75 -9.26 3.19 1.71
N LEU A 76 -8.76 4.42 1.87
CA LEU A 76 -7.62 4.70 2.74
C LEU A 76 -7.94 4.39 4.21
N GLN A 77 -9.16 4.70 4.67
CA GLN A 77 -9.61 4.33 6.01
C GLN A 77 -9.61 2.82 6.21
N GLY A 78 -10.14 2.05 5.24
CA GLY A 78 -10.12 0.58 5.26
C GLY A 78 -8.69 0.04 5.30
N MET A 79 -7.83 0.50 4.39
CA MET A 79 -6.41 0.10 4.35
C MET A 79 -5.69 0.36 5.68
N MET A 80 -5.92 1.52 6.30
CA MET A 80 -5.33 1.84 7.60
C MET A 80 -5.86 0.93 8.73
N LEU A 81 -7.15 0.60 8.71
CA LEU A 81 -7.73 -0.32 9.69
C LEU A 81 -7.19 -1.74 9.50
N ASP A 82 -7.15 -2.23 8.26
CA ASP A 82 -6.58 -3.54 7.92
C ASP A 82 -5.13 -3.65 8.40
N TRP A 83 -4.35 -2.57 8.25
CA TRP A 83 -2.98 -2.51 8.77
C TRP A 83 -2.93 -2.59 10.30
N ILE A 84 -3.74 -1.80 11.02
CA ILE A 84 -3.81 -1.83 12.49
C ILE A 84 -4.20 -3.24 13.00
N ASP A 85 -5.19 -3.85 12.37
CA ASP A 85 -5.68 -5.18 12.71
C ASP A 85 -4.60 -6.23 12.41
N SER A 86 -3.90 -6.12 11.27
CA SER A 86 -2.79 -7.02 10.93
C SER A 86 -1.68 -6.99 12.00
N CYS A 87 -1.27 -5.81 12.44
CA CYS A 87 -0.29 -5.62 13.52
C CYS A 87 -0.75 -6.26 14.83
N THR A 88 -2.04 -6.20 15.15
CA THR A 88 -2.59 -6.78 16.37
C THR A 88 -2.64 -8.31 16.28
N LEU A 89 -3.16 -8.83 15.17
CA LEU A 89 -3.37 -10.27 14.96
C LEU A 89 -2.06 -11.04 14.78
N GLU A 90 -1.05 -10.44 14.16
CA GLU A 90 0.29 -11.02 14.01
C GLU A 90 0.93 -11.38 15.36
N ARG A 91 0.69 -10.53 16.37
CA ARG A 91 1.26 -10.65 17.73
C ARG A 91 0.42 -11.50 18.69
N SER A 92 -0.65 -12.13 18.21
CA SER A 92 -1.58 -12.92 19.03
C SER A 92 -1.01 -14.26 19.52
N GLY A 93 -0.03 -14.82 18.82
CA GLY A 93 0.46 -16.19 19.01
C GLY A 93 -0.45 -17.28 18.45
N SER A 94 -1.52 -16.92 17.73
CA SER A 94 -2.42 -17.86 17.05
C SER A 94 -2.05 -17.98 15.57
N GLU A 95 -1.75 -19.20 15.11
CA GLU A 95 -1.44 -19.47 13.69
C GLU A 95 -2.56 -19.00 12.75
N HIS A 96 -3.82 -19.15 13.18
CA HIS A 96 -4.96 -18.71 12.39
C HIS A 96 -4.97 -17.18 12.25
N GLU A 97 -4.76 -16.45 13.34
CA GLU A 97 -4.77 -14.98 13.33
C GLU A 97 -3.56 -14.42 12.58
N GLN A 98 -2.39 -15.06 12.66
CA GLN A 98 -1.22 -14.73 11.85
C GLN A 98 -1.49 -14.90 10.34
N ASN A 99 -2.23 -15.93 9.93
CA ASN A 99 -2.65 -16.06 8.53
C ASN A 99 -3.61 -14.95 8.10
N VAL A 100 -4.49 -14.51 8.99
CA VAL A 100 -5.37 -13.36 8.71
C VAL A 100 -4.54 -12.08 8.60
N ALA A 101 -3.59 -11.85 9.51
CA ALA A 101 -2.67 -10.72 9.46
C ALA A 101 -1.92 -10.65 8.13
N PHE A 102 -1.38 -11.78 7.67
CA PHE A 102 -0.72 -11.90 6.38
C PHE A 102 -1.60 -11.43 5.21
N VAL A 103 -2.88 -11.82 5.18
CA VAL A 103 -3.81 -11.42 4.12
C VAL A 103 -4.17 -9.93 4.22
N LEU A 104 -4.36 -9.39 5.42
CA LEU A 104 -4.71 -7.98 5.63
C LEU A 104 -3.60 -7.01 5.17
N ARG A 105 -2.33 -7.44 5.20
CA ARG A 105 -1.18 -6.66 4.72
C ARG A 105 -1.26 -6.36 3.20
N ASP A 106 -2.01 -7.16 2.44
CA ASP A 106 -2.25 -6.93 0.99
C ASP A 106 -3.32 -5.85 0.71
N SER A 107 -3.84 -5.16 1.73
CA SER A 107 -4.85 -4.09 1.57
C SER A 107 -4.35 -2.90 0.73
N VAL A 108 -3.05 -2.61 0.73
CA VAL A 108 -2.45 -1.58 -0.15
C VAL A 108 -2.59 -1.91 -1.64
N SER A 109 -2.60 -3.20 -2.01
CA SER A 109 -2.87 -3.64 -3.38
C SER A 109 -4.30 -3.31 -3.80
N ALA A 110 -5.27 -3.43 -2.89
CA ALA A 110 -6.66 -3.09 -3.17
C ALA A 110 -6.80 -1.60 -3.54
N LEU A 111 -6.06 -0.69 -2.89
CA LEU A 111 -6.03 0.72 -3.26
C LEU A 111 -5.51 0.94 -4.69
N ALA A 112 -4.42 0.27 -5.08
CA ALA A 112 -3.87 0.36 -6.43
C ALA A 112 -4.83 -0.20 -7.49
N ILE A 113 -5.51 -1.31 -7.19
CA ILE A 113 -6.56 -1.89 -8.04
C ILE A 113 -7.72 -0.89 -8.24
N HIS A 114 -8.16 -0.24 -7.15
CA HIS A 114 -9.18 0.80 -7.24
C HIS A 114 -8.71 2.03 -8.02
N CYS A 115 -7.42 2.36 -8.01
CA CYS A 115 -6.88 3.39 -8.90
C CYS A 115 -7.05 3.00 -10.37
N ALA A 116 -6.75 1.74 -10.74
CA ALA A 116 -6.94 1.23 -12.09
C ALA A 116 -8.43 1.29 -12.53
N TYR A 117 -9.36 1.00 -11.61
CA TYR A 117 -10.80 1.16 -11.82
C TYR A 117 -11.21 2.61 -12.08
N LEU A 118 -10.76 3.54 -11.25
CA LEU A 118 -11.12 4.95 -11.37
C LEU A 118 -10.59 5.58 -12.67
N VAL A 119 -9.53 5.02 -13.26
CA VAL A 119 -8.95 5.50 -14.52
C VAL A 119 -9.57 4.82 -15.74
N ASN A 120 -9.75 3.48 -15.71
CA ASN A 120 -10.05 2.69 -16.91
C ASN A 120 -11.35 1.86 -16.81
N GLY A 121 -12.05 1.90 -15.68
CA GLY A 121 -13.30 1.18 -15.47
C GLY A 121 -13.14 -0.27 -15.01
N TYR A 122 -14.27 -0.96 -14.90
CA TYR A 122 -14.40 -2.29 -14.29
C TYR A 122 -13.61 -3.38 -15.05
N ASP A 123 -13.77 -3.46 -16.37
CA ASP A 123 -13.15 -4.54 -17.15
C ASP A 123 -11.62 -4.50 -17.04
N TRP A 124 -11.05 -3.30 -17.08
CA TRP A 124 -9.62 -3.10 -16.88
C TRP A 124 -9.18 -3.49 -15.47
N MET A 125 -9.91 -3.06 -14.45
CA MET A 125 -9.64 -3.44 -13.05
C MET A 125 -9.58 -4.97 -12.89
N VAL A 126 -10.54 -5.70 -13.47
CA VAL A 126 -10.57 -7.16 -13.42
C VAL A 126 -9.35 -7.76 -14.09
N ASP A 127 -9.00 -7.28 -15.28
CA ASP A 127 -7.85 -7.76 -16.08
C ASP A 127 -6.52 -7.58 -15.35
N VAL A 128 -6.27 -6.39 -14.78
CA VAL A 128 -4.96 -6.08 -14.17
C VAL A 128 -4.84 -6.44 -12.69
N SER A 129 -5.96 -6.71 -11.99
CA SER A 129 -5.92 -6.95 -10.54
C SER A 129 -5.00 -8.09 -10.09
N PRO A 130 -4.89 -9.25 -10.78
CA PRO A 130 -3.98 -10.30 -10.37
C PRO A 130 -2.51 -9.89 -10.49
N ASP A 131 -2.17 -9.09 -11.51
CA ASP A 131 -0.81 -8.62 -11.73
C ASP A 131 -0.40 -7.56 -10.71
N ILE A 132 -1.33 -6.68 -10.33
CA ILE A 132 -1.10 -5.70 -9.26
C ILE A 132 -0.77 -6.41 -7.95
N ARG A 133 -1.54 -7.44 -7.56
CA ARG A 133 -1.27 -8.20 -6.32
C ARG A 133 0.09 -8.87 -6.36
N ARG A 134 0.44 -9.54 -7.46
CA ARG A 134 1.76 -10.19 -7.62
C ARG A 134 2.92 -9.20 -7.55
N LEU A 135 2.70 -7.96 -8.02
CA LEU A 135 3.73 -6.93 -8.02
C LEU A 135 3.97 -6.35 -6.62
N ILE A 136 2.91 -6.14 -5.86
CA ILE A 136 2.96 -5.47 -4.56
C ILE A 136 3.20 -6.46 -3.43
N PHE A 137 2.58 -7.64 -3.50
CA PHE A 137 2.61 -8.67 -2.47
C PHE A 137 3.19 -9.96 -3.06
N ASN A 138 4.51 -10.10 -2.93
CA ASN A 138 5.29 -11.20 -3.51
C ASN A 138 5.90 -12.15 -2.48
N GLU A 139 5.67 -11.91 -1.18
CA GLU A 139 6.07 -12.77 -0.09
C GLU A 139 5.11 -13.97 0.01
N SER A 140 5.65 -15.17 0.29
CA SER A 140 4.84 -16.34 0.60
C SER A 140 4.48 -16.40 2.10
N VAL A 141 3.36 -17.06 2.44
CA VAL A 141 2.96 -17.23 3.85
C VAL A 141 4.02 -18.00 4.65
N GLU A 142 4.76 -18.91 4.00
CA GLU A 142 5.87 -19.64 4.61
C GLU A 142 7.10 -18.78 4.85
N GLU A 143 7.37 -17.78 4.00
CA GLU A 143 8.44 -16.80 4.20
C GLU A 143 8.10 -15.91 5.39
N TYR A 144 6.90 -15.31 5.36
CA TYR A 144 6.35 -14.49 6.43
C TYR A 144 6.44 -15.17 7.81
N ARG A 145 5.98 -16.42 7.93
CA ARG A 145 6.04 -17.17 9.19
C ARG A 145 7.46 -17.38 9.71
N LYS A 146 8.44 -17.58 8.83
CA LYS A 146 9.85 -17.72 9.24
C LYS A 146 10.41 -16.42 9.80
N GLU A 147 9.87 -15.27 9.40
CA GLU A 147 10.29 -13.98 9.95
C GLU A 147 9.72 -13.75 11.35
N LEU A 148 8.50 -14.22 11.63
CA LEU A 148 7.89 -14.15 12.97
C LEU A 148 8.61 -14.98 14.04
N ASP A 149 9.30 -16.06 13.63
CA ASP A 149 10.02 -16.97 14.53
C ASP A 149 11.47 -16.50 14.85
N ARG A 150 11.92 -15.37 14.31
CA ARG A 150 13.28 -14.82 14.51
C ARG A 150 13.37 -13.89 15.71
#